data_AF-F4QHJ8-F1
#
_entry.id   AF-F4QHJ8-F1
#
_cell.length_a   1.000
_cell.length_b   1.000
_cell.length_c   1.000
_cell.angle_alpha   90.00
_cell.angle_beta   90.00
_cell.angle_gamma   90.00
#
_symmetry.space_group_name_H-M   'P 1'
#
loop_
_entity.id
_entity.type
_entity.pdbx_description
1 polymer ?
#
loop_
_entity_poly.entity_id
_entity_poly.type
_entity_poly.pdbx_seq_one_letter_code
_entity_poly.pdbx_strand_id
1 'polypeptide(L)'
;MIGGAGNETLNGGGGGDLMTGALGDDSYYIDDVADQVIEQAGQGSDSVRSTLNSYALGDHVEKLLFAGTGDFEGTGNGLDNHLTGGAGNDSLTGLGGNDTLNGGAGDDLMAGGEGSDSYYVGASSDQIVEHIGQGIDTVRATAASYGLGDHLEKLVFAGTGDFAGSGNGLNNTLTGGAGEDTLTGLGGNDRLFGGNGNDVLIGGAGSDHLTGEAGRDTFRFDHLGVSSERDSVRDFAAGEDRIEIDRSAFTAFAADAAGMLAVDAFLLGTKAQTANQHIIYNATNGVLYYDADGAGGLAQIQIAAYANHANLTAGDIFLI
;
A
#
# COMPACT_ATOMS: atom_id res chain seq x y z
N MET A 1 -39.66 -14.16 -13.36
CA MET A 1 -39.06 -13.99 -14.70
C MET A 1 -37.96 -15.04 -14.87
N ILE A 2 -37.90 -15.71 -16.02
CA ILE A 2 -36.81 -16.64 -16.35
C ILE A 2 -36.16 -16.15 -17.64
N GLY A 3 -34.85 -15.96 -17.61
CA GLY A 3 -33.95 -15.67 -18.72
C GLY A 3 -33.75 -16.90 -19.61
N GLY A 4 -32.85 -16.76 -20.58
CA GLY A 4 -32.60 -17.73 -21.62
C GLY A 4 -31.20 -18.31 -21.53
N ALA A 5 -30.57 -18.44 -22.69
CA ALA A 5 -29.13 -18.63 -22.74
C ALA A 5 -28.56 -17.40 -23.45
N GLY A 6 -27.51 -16.83 -22.90
CA GLY A 6 -26.98 -15.53 -23.31
C GLY A 6 -26.90 -14.58 -22.12
N ASN A 7 -26.45 -13.36 -22.40
CA ASN A 7 -26.33 -12.32 -21.38
C ASN A 7 -27.62 -11.49 -21.39
N GLU A 8 -28.46 -11.68 -20.39
CA GLU A 8 -29.76 -11.05 -20.27
C GLU A 8 -29.80 -9.95 -19.19
N THR A 9 -30.80 -9.08 -19.33
CA THR A 9 -31.13 -8.10 -18.29
C THR A 9 -32.54 -8.38 -17.79
N LEU A 10 -32.65 -8.70 -16.50
CA LEU A 10 -33.89 -9.06 -15.84
C LEU A 10 -34.28 -7.93 -14.88
N ASN A 11 -35.50 -7.42 -15.04
CA ASN A 11 -36.07 -6.38 -14.19
C ASN A 11 -37.56 -6.69 -13.97
N GLY A 12 -37.91 -7.09 -12.75
CA GLY A 12 -39.28 -7.39 -12.33
C GLY A 12 -40.19 -6.15 -12.23
N GLY A 13 -39.59 -4.99 -11.99
CA GLY A 13 -40.28 -3.79 -11.56
C GLY A 13 -40.64 -3.90 -10.08
N GLY A 14 -41.62 -3.10 -9.65
CA GLY A 14 -41.97 -3.04 -8.23
C GLY A 14 -42.74 -4.25 -7.70
N GLY A 15 -42.54 -4.54 -6.42
CA GLY A 15 -43.07 -5.71 -5.74
C GLY A 15 -42.10 -6.89 -5.83
N GLY A 16 -42.31 -7.93 -5.01
CA GLY A 16 -41.38 -9.06 -4.96
C GLY A 16 -41.41 -9.94 -6.22
N ASP A 17 -40.30 -9.97 -6.94
CA ASP A 17 -40.12 -10.76 -8.15
C ASP A 17 -39.07 -11.86 -7.99
N LEU A 18 -39.37 -13.03 -8.56
CA LEU A 18 -38.40 -14.13 -8.67
C LEU A 18 -37.72 -14.06 -10.04
N MET A 19 -36.40 -13.91 -10.10
CA MET A 19 -35.61 -13.81 -11.33
C MET A 19 -34.58 -14.95 -11.41
N THR A 20 -34.45 -15.56 -12.58
CA THR A 20 -33.49 -16.64 -12.88
C THR A 20 -32.89 -16.37 -14.25
N GLY A 21 -31.58 -16.24 -14.38
CA GLY A 21 -30.91 -15.88 -15.65
C GLY A 21 -30.60 -17.08 -16.53
N ALA A 22 -30.16 -18.18 -15.89
CA ALA A 22 -29.66 -19.38 -16.55
C ALA A 22 -28.28 -19.15 -17.22
N LEU A 23 -27.96 -19.74 -18.37
CA LEU A 23 -26.57 -19.69 -18.86
C LEU A 23 -26.23 -18.32 -19.47
N GLY A 24 -25.12 -17.71 -19.07
CA GLY A 24 -24.58 -16.46 -19.58
C GLY A 24 -24.31 -15.47 -18.46
N ASP A 25 -23.75 -14.31 -18.77
CA ASP A 25 -23.51 -13.27 -17.77
C ASP A 25 -24.73 -12.35 -17.69
N ASP A 26 -25.60 -12.59 -16.72
CA ASP A 26 -26.88 -11.92 -16.56
C ASP A 26 -26.80 -10.71 -15.62
N SER A 27 -27.78 -9.81 -15.74
CA SER A 27 -27.92 -8.61 -14.92
C SER A 27 -29.31 -8.49 -14.32
N TYR A 28 -29.39 -8.46 -12.99
CA TYR A 28 -30.62 -8.35 -12.21
C TYR A 28 -30.81 -6.94 -11.66
N TYR A 29 -31.99 -6.37 -11.85
CA TYR A 29 -32.38 -5.12 -11.20
C TYR A 29 -33.23 -5.44 -9.97
N ILE A 30 -32.76 -5.00 -8.80
CA ILE A 30 -33.42 -5.22 -7.51
C ILE A 30 -33.93 -3.87 -6.99
N ASP A 31 -35.25 -3.75 -6.86
CA ASP A 31 -35.90 -2.53 -6.38
C ASP A 31 -36.89 -2.77 -5.22
N ASP A 32 -37.23 -4.03 -4.92
CA ASP A 32 -38.04 -4.44 -3.78
C ASP A 32 -37.29 -5.47 -2.91
N VAL A 33 -37.42 -5.36 -1.59
CA VAL A 33 -36.76 -6.29 -0.64
C VAL A 33 -37.26 -7.73 -0.78
N ALA A 34 -38.40 -7.94 -1.42
CA ALA A 34 -38.96 -9.26 -1.69
C ALA A 34 -38.47 -9.88 -3.02
N ASP A 35 -37.64 -9.17 -3.78
CA ASP A 35 -37.00 -9.72 -4.98
C ASP A 35 -36.04 -10.86 -4.64
N GLN A 36 -36.00 -11.87 -5.48
CA GLN A 36 -35.15 -13.06 -5.34
C GLN A 36 -34.44 -13.36 -6.64
N VAL A 37 -33.12 -13.49 -6.58
CA VAL A 37 -32.29 -13.98 -7.67
C VAL A 37 -31.98 -15.44 -7.43
N ILE A 38 -32.17 -16.29 -8.44
CA ILE A 38 -31.76 -17.69 -8.43
C ILE A 38 -30.77 -17.91 -9.55
N GLU A 39 -29.54 -18.22 -9.17
CA GLU A 39 -28.46 -18.65 -10.06
C GLU A 39 -27.88 -20.01 -9.66
N GLN A 40 -27.23 -20.68 -10.61
CA GLN A 40 -26.57 -21.97 -10.39
C GLN A 40 -25.09 -21.90 -10.71
N ALA A 41 -24.32 -22.80 -10.09
CA ALA A 41 -22.89 -22.93 -10.36
C ALA A 41 -22.58 -23.12 -11.86
N GLY A 42 -21.62 -22.34 -12.36
CA GLY A 42 -21.11 -22.45 -13.73
C GLY A 42 -22.05 -21.89 -14.79
N GLN A 43 -22.98 -21.02 -14.39
CA GLN A 43 -23.92 -20.37 -15.30
C GLN A 43 -23.38 -19.08 -15.93
N GLY A 44 -22.50 -18.36 -15.26
CA GLY A 44 -21.85 -17.18 -15.84
C GLY A 44 -21.13 -16.38 -14.76
N SER A 45 -20.93 -15.10 -15.05
CA SER A 45 -20.52 -14.09 -14.07
C SER A 45 -21.59 -13.01 -13.94
N ASP A 46 -22.45 -13.18 -12.96
CA ASP A 46 -23.73 -12.52 -12.86
C ASP A 46 -23.68 -11.27 -11.99
N SER A 47 -24.54 -10.30 -12.29
CA SER A 47 -24.51 -8.98 -11.66
C SER A 47 -25.86 -8.58 -11.09
N VAL A 48 -25.90 -8.15 -9.84
CA VAL A 48 -27.04 -7.45 -9.25
C VAL A 48 -26.77 -5.95 -9.26
N ARG A 49 -27.75 -5.20 -9.75
CA ARG A 49 -27.85 -3.76 -9.57
C ARG A 49 -29.01 -3.45 -8.64
N SER A 50 -28.70 -2.92 -7.46
CA SER A 50 -29.70 -2.63 -6.43
C SER A 50 -29.88 -1.13 -6.20
N THR A 51 -31.13 -0.72 -5.94
CA THR A 51 -31.46 0.60 -5.39
C THR A 51 -31.93 0.52 -3.94
N LEU A 52 -31.91 -0.66 -3.32
CA LEU A 52 -32.20 -0.84 -1.91
C LEU A 52 -31.04 -0.30 -1.07
N ASN A 53 -31.34 0.18 0.15
CA ASN A 53 -30.31 0.60 1.09
C ASN A 53 -29.44 -0.55 1.59
N SER A 54 -29.89 -1.81 1.48
CA SER A 54 -29.16 -2.98 1.92
C SER A 54 -29.47 -4.16 1.00
N TYR A 55 -28.43 -4.89 0.57
CA TYR A 55 -28.58 -6.08 -0.24
C TYR A 55 -27.42 -7.06 -0.05
N ALA A 56 -27.75 -8.35 0.04
CA ALA A 56 -26.79 -9.44 0.09
C ALA A 56 -26.92 -10.32 -1.16
N LEU A 57 -25.80 -10.64 -1.80
CA LEU A 57 -25.77 -11.55 -2.94
C LEU A 57 -26.21 -12.95 -2.50
N GLY A 58 -27.07 -13.57 -3.32
CA GLY A 58 -27.36 -14.99 -3.21
C GLY A 58 -26.18 -15.84 -3.71
N ASP A 59 -26.28 -17.16 -3.54
CA ASP A 59 -25.29 -18.09 -4.07
C ASP A 59 -25.10 -17.93 -5.60
N HIS A 60 -23.87 -18.08 -6.07
CA HIS A 60 -23.51 -18.06 -7.51
C HIS A 60 -23.75 -16.72 -8.22
N VAL A 61 -23.80 -15.62 -7.48
CA VAL A 61 -23.78 -14.27 -8.05
C VAL A 61 -22.50 -13.58 -7.63
N GLU A 62 -21.78 -12.98 -8.58
CA GLU A 62 -20.43 -12.49 -8.34
C GLU A 62 -20.35 -10.97 -8.21
N LYS A 63 -21.32 -10.19 -8.71
CA LYS A 63 -21.21 -8.71 -8.70
C LYS A 63 -22.40 -8.04 -8.04
N LEU A 64 -22.12 -7.07 -7.17
CA LEU A 64 -23.12 -6.16 -6.60
C LEU A 64 -22.74 -4.72 -6.92
N LEU A 65 -23.66 -4.00 -7.54
CA LEU A 65 -23.54 -2.57 -7.83
C LEU A 65 -24.71 -1.82 -7.20
N PHE A 66 -24.42 -0.92 -6.26
CA PHE A 66 -25.40 0.06 -5.84
C PHE A 66 -25.42 1.25 -6.79
N ALA A 67 -26.62 1.77 -7.05
CA ALA A 67 -26.80 2.96 -7.85
C ALA A 67 -27.55 4.03 -7.05
N GLY A 68 -26.87 5.13 -6.73
CA GLY A 68 -27.48 6.25 -6.05
C GLY A 68 -26.48 7.03 -5.20
N THR A 69 -27.01 7.92 -4.38
CA THR A 69 -26.26 8.79 -3.47
C THR A 69 -26.63 8.51 -2.01
N GLY A 70 -27.25 7.36 -1.73
CA GLY A 70 -27.57 6.94 -0.37
C GLY A 70 -26.40 6.19 0.24
N ASP A 71 -26.50 5.96 1.54
CA ASP A 71 -25.62 5.06 2.28
C ASP A 71 -26.15 3.63 2.09
N PHE A 72 -25.32 2.75 1.55
CA PHE A 72 -25.67 1.38 1.19
C PHE A 72 -24.93 0.35 2.03
N GLU A 73 -25.60 -0.77 2.32
CA GLU A 73 -25.00 -1.95 2.94
C GLU A 73 -24.98 -3.10 1.92
N GLY A 74 -23.78 -3.48 1.48
CA GLY A 74 -23.55 -4.56 0.54
C GLY A 74 -22.93 -5.77 1.21
N THR A 75 -23.44 -6.97 0.94
CA THR A 75 -22.79 -8.22 1.36
C THR A 75 -22.63 -9.17 0.18
N GLY A 76 -21.43 -9.72 0.02
CA GLY A 76 -21.11 -10.79 -0.90
C GLY A 76 -21.58 -12.17 -0.41
N ASN A 77 -20.92 -13.20 -0.90
CA ASN A 77 -21.11 -14.61 -0.59
C ASN A 77 -19.73 -15.29 -0.47
N GLY A 78 -19.66 -16.62 -0.53
CA GLY A 78 -18.39 -17.35 -0.39
C GLY A 78 -17.56 -17.49 -1.68
N LEU A 79 -17.80 -16.65 -2.69
CA LEU A 79 -17.10 -16.62 -3.97
C LEU A 79 -16.29 -15.34 -4.09
N ASP A 80 -15.36 -15.28 -5.04
CA ASP A 80 -14.70 -14.04 -5.44
C ASP A 80 -15.74 -13.04 -5.97
N ASN A 81 -16.06 -12.01 -5.18
CA ASN A 81 -17.09 -11.02 -5.50
C ASN A 81 -16.52 -9.66 -5.91
N HIS A 82 -17.28 -8.92 -6.70
CA HIS A 82 -17.06 -7.51 -7.02
C HIS A 82 -18.18 -6.66 -6.43
N LEU A 83 -17.88 -5.95 -5.33
CA LEU A 83 -18.83 -5.10 -4.65
C LEU A 83 -18.49 -3.63 -4.94
N THR A 84 -19.46 -2.87 -5.44
CA THR A 84 -19.31 -1.43 -5.70
C THR A 84 -20.42 -0.65 -5.01
N GLY A 85 -20.02 0.23 -4.10
CA GLY A 85 -20.88 1.20 -3.43
C GLY A 85 -21.36 2.32 -4.36
N GLY A 86 -22.04 3.27 -3.77
CA GLY A 86 -22.54 4.49 -4.40
C GLY A 86 -21.66 5.71 -4.12
N ALA A 87 -22.32 6.81 -3.81
CA ALA A 87 -21.69 8.09 -3.47
C ALA A 87 -21.97 8.53 -2.03
N GLY A 88 -22.60 7.67 -1.23
CA GLY A 88 -22.84 7.88 0.19
C GLY A 88 -21.77 7.18 1.03
N ASN A 89 -21.98 7.09 2.33
CA ASN A 89 -21.06 6.36 3.21
C ASN A 89 -21.46 4.89 3.23
N ASP A 90 -20.77 4.07 2.45
CA ASP A 90 -21.19 2.70 2.18
C ASP A 90 -20.48 1.69 3.11
N SER A 91 -21.15 0.59 3.39
CA SER A 91 -20.63 -0.54 4.17
C SER A 91 -20.63 -1.80 3.32
N LEU A 92 -19.45 -2.28 2.91
CA LEU A 92 -19.30 -3.43 2.02
C LEU A 92 -18.61 -4.58 2.74
N THR A 93 -19.17 -5.79 2.64
CA THR A 93 -18.59 -7.02 3.22
C THR A 93 -18.49 -8.12 2.16
N GLY A 94 -17.29 -8.62 1.86
CA GLY A 94 -17.05 -9.68 0.87
C GLY A 94 -17.44 -11.07 1.36
N LEU A 95 -17.08 -11.40 2.60
CA LEU A 95 -17.17 -12.69 3.30
C LEU A 95 -16.01 -13.63 3.02
N GLY A 96 -16.03 -14.39 1.93
CA GLY A 96 -14.95 -15.32 1.63
C GLY A 96 -14.76 -15.47 0.13
N GLY A 97 -13.54 -15.75 -0.30
CA GLY A 97 -13.15 -15.57 -1.70
C GLY A 97 -12.21 -14.37 -1.81
N ASN A 98 -11.62 -14.18 -2.98
CA ASN A 98 -10.77 -13.02 -3.26
C ASN A 98 -11.64 -11.90 -3.82
N ASP A 99 -12.11 -11.04 -2.94
CA ASP A 99 -13.08 -10.01 -3.24
C ASP A 99 -12.43 -8.72 -3.75
N THR A 100 -13.18 -7.98 -4.56
CA THR A 100 -12.87 -6.61 -4.96
C THR A 100 -13.95 -5.69 -4.43
N LEU A 101 -13.59 -4.82 -3.48
CA LEU A 101 -14.48 -3.87 -2.85
C LEU A 101 -14.12 -2.46 -3.31
N ASN A 102 -15.09 -1.72 -3.83
CA ASN A 102 -14.95 -0.32 -4.19
C ASN A 102 -16.02 0.48 -3.46
N GLY A 103 -15.62 1.22 -2.42
CA GLY A 103 -16.53 2.05 -1.63
C GLY A 103 -17.22 3.11 -2.46
N GLY A 104 -16.50 3.68 -3.43
CA GLY A 104 -17.00 4.73 -4.30
C GLY A 104 -16.59 6.10 -3.78
N ALA A 105 -17.56 6.99 -3.56
CA ALA A 105 -17.32 8.29 -2.95
C ALA A 105 -18.05 8.34 -1.62
N GLY A 106 -17.47 8.98 -0.61
CA GLY A 106 -18.02 8.97 0.73
C GLY A 106 -16.92 8.62 1.72
N ASP A 107 -17.32 8.42 2.97
CA ASP A 107 -16.48 7.79 3.99
C ASP A 107 -16.94 6.33 4.13
N ASP A 108 -16.24 5.41 3.48
CA ASP A 108 -16.69 4.02 3.33
C ASP A 108 -16.09 3.09 4.38
N LEU A 109 -16.82 2.01 4.71
CA LEU A 109 -16.36 0.90 5.53
C LEU A 109 -16.33 -0.39 4.71
N MET A 110 -15.16 -1.00 4.59
CA MET A 110 -14.99 -2.23 3.80
C MET A 110 -14.37 -3.36 4.63
N ALA A 111 -14.86 -4.59 4.42
CA ALA A 111 -14.30 -5.80 4.99
C ALA A 111 -14.36 -6.92 3.95
N GLY A 112 -13.22 -7.34 3.40
CA GLY A 112 -13.15 -8.38 2.37
C GLY A 112 -13.47 -9.74 2.97
N GLY A 113 -12.73 -10.15 4.00
CA GLY A 113 -13.02 -11.36 4.76
C GLY A 113 -11.96 -12.43 4.52
N GLU A 114 -12.33 -13.70 4.37
CA GLU A 114 -11.35 -14.74 4.08
C GLU A 114 -10.93 -14.72 2.60
N GLY A 115 -9.69 -14.43 2.29
CA GLY A 115 -9.17 -14.40 0.92
C GLY A 115 -8.16 -13.29 0.75
N SER A 116 -7.56 -13.18 -0.43
CA SER A 116 -6.67 -12.04 -0.74
C SER A 116 -7.44 -11.00 -1.52
N ASP A 117 -7.89 -9.98 -0.80
CA ASP A 117 -8.86 -9.01 -1.27
C ASP A 117 -8.20 -7.75 -1.85
N SER A 118 -8.99 -7.01 -2.63
CA SER A 118 -8.60 -5.73 -3.22
C SER A 118 -9.59 -4.64 -2.86
N TYR A 119 -9.13 -3.64 -2.13
CA TYR A 119 -9.91 -2.49 -1.70
C TYR A 119 -9.56 -1.26 -2.54
N TYR A 120 -10.56 -0.60 -3.11
CA TYR A 120 -10.40 0.70 -3.77
C TYR A 120 -10.88 1.80 -2.82
N VAL A 121 -9.94 2.61 -2.35
CA VAL A 121 -10.18 3.71 -1.39
C VAL A 121 -10.07 5.05 -2.11
N GLY A 122 -11.19 5.76 -2.16
CA GLY A 122 -11.36 7.04 -2.82
C GLY A 122 -11.06 8.22 -1.89
N ALA A 123 -11.40 8.06 -0.61
CA ALA A 123 -11.21 9.06 0.44
C ALA A 123 -10.16 8.59 1.45
N SER A 124 -9.44 9.55 2.05
CA SER A 124 -8.50 9.25 3.13
C SER A 124 -9.19 8.80 4.43
N SER A 125 -10.51 8.98 4.51
CA SER A 125 -11.38 8.58 5.61
C SER A 125 -11.93 7.17 5.46
N ASP A 126 -11.78 6.53 4.30
CA ASP A 126 -12.22 5.15 4.08
C ASP A 126 -11.50 4.19 5.03
N GLN A 127 -12.28 3.31 5.66
CA GLN A 127 -11.81 2.36 6.65
C GLN A 127 -11.92 0.94 6.12
N ILE A 128 -10.86 0.17 6.35
CA ILE A 128 -10.83 -1.26 6.07
C ILE A 128 -10.72 -2.01 7.39
N VAL A 129 -11.58 -3.02 7.57
CA VAL A 129 -11.54 -3.92 8.72
C VAL A 129 -10.95 -5.24 8.26
N GLU A 130 -9.77 -5.54 8.78
CA GLU A 130 -9.01 -6.74 8.46
C GLU A 130 -8.62 -7.51 9.73
N HIS A 131 -8.61 -8.84 9.67
CA HIS A 131 -8.29 -9.70 10.81
C HIS A 131 -7.12 -10.63 10.53
N ILE A 132 -6.50 -11.14 11.60
CA ILE A 132 -5.35 -12.05 11.50
C ILE A 132 -5.73 -13.31 10.73
N GLY A 133 -4.98 -13.60 9.67
CA GLY A 133 -5.07 -14.85 8.93
C GLY A 133 -6.18 -14.88 7.87
N GLN A 134 -6.72 -13.71 7.54
CA GLN A 134 -7.74 -13.57 6.50
C GLN A 134 -7.14 -13.49 5.09
N GLY A 135 -5.92 -12.98 4.92
CA GLY A 135 -5.36 -12.92 3.57
C GLY A 135 -4.01 -12.27 3.43
N ILE A 136 -3.71 -11.87 2.19
CA ILE A 136 -2.71 -10.86 1.87
C ILE A 136 -3.37 -9.83 0.97
N ASP A 137 -3.71 -8.70 1.56
CA ASP A 137 -4.68 -7.79 0.96
C ASP A 137 -4.02 -6.60 0.29
N THR A 138 -4.72 -6.04 -0.69
CA THR A 138 -4.23 -4.91 -1.50
C THR A 138 -5.17 -3.73 -1.39
N VAL A 139 -4.64 -2.63 -0.87
CA VAL A 139 -5.31 -1.33 -0.89
C VAL A 139 -4.83 -0.53 -2.10
N ARG A 140 -5.77 -0.09 -2.93
CA ARG A 140 -5.57 0.78 -4.08
C ARG A 140 -6.13 2.15 -3.76
N ALA A 141 -5.26 3.08 -3.40
CA ALA A 141 -5.65 4.41 -2.97
C ALA A 141 -5.60 5.43 -4.12
N THR A 142 -6.60 6.29 -4.23
CA THR A 142 -6.54 7.48 -5.11
C THR A 142 -6.46 8.79 -4.33
N ALA A 143 -6.72 8.76 -3.01
CA ALA A 143 -6.51 9.91 -2.15
C ALA A 143 -5.02 10.26 -2.05
N ALA A 144 -4.70 11.55 -1.92
CA ALA A 144 -3.32 12.05 -1.82
C ALA A 144 -2.58 11.58 -0.54
N SER A 145 -3.28 10.95 0.39
CA SER A 145 -2.67 10.29 1.54
C SER A 145 -3.48 9.09 1.99
N TYR A 146 -2.81 7.98 2.31
CA TYR A 146 -3.45 6.82 2.90
C TYR A 146 -2.44 6.02 3.73
N GLY A 147 -2.87 5.56 4.90
CA GLY A 147 -2.08 4.68 5.77
C GLY A 147 -2.76 3.34 5.93
N LEU A 148 -2.02 2.25 5.79
CA LEU A 148 -2.56 0.91 6.04
C LEU A 148 -2.96 0.76 7.51
N GLY A 149 -4.19 0.30 7.74
CA GLY A 149 -4.64 -0.19 9.03
C GLY A 149 -3.96 -1.50 9.43
N ASP A 150 -4.31 -2.04 10.60
CA ASP A 150 -3.80 -3.33 11.07
C ASP A 150 -4.09 -4.46 10.08
N HIS A 151 -3.19 -5.44 9.99
CA HIS A 151 -3.33 -6.66 9.17
C HIS A 151 -3.40 -6.45 7.64
N LEU A 152 -3.13 -5.25 7.14
CA LEU A 152 -3.03 -5.00 5.70
C LEU A 152 -1.56 -5.01 5.25
N GLU A 153 -1.28 -5.61 4.09
CA GLU A 153 0.10 -5.81 3.62
C GLU A 153 0.50 -4.91 2.46
N LYS A 154 -0.41 -4.58 1.52
CA LYS A 154 -0.03 -3.90 0.28
C LYS A 154 -0.78 -2.60 0.09
N LEU A 155 -0.04 -1.53 -0.18
CA LEU A 155 -0.56 -0.23 -0.56
C LEU A 155 -0.05 0.13 -1.95
N VAL A 156 -0.97 0.43 -2.86
CA VAL A 156 -0.67 0.89 -4.22
C VAL A 156 -1.37 2.21 -4.44
N PHE A 157 -0.62 3.25 -4.76
CA PHE A 157 -1.20 4.50 -5.21
C PHE A 157 -1.63 4.38 -6.67
N ALA A 158 -2.91 4.67 -6.93
CA ALA A 158 -3.53 4.63 -8.25
C ALA A 158 -3.96 6.03 -8.73
N GLY A 159 -3.59 7.09 -8.00
CA GLY A 159 -3.79 8.46 -8.41
C GLY A 159 -2.70 8.97 -9.35
N THR A 160 -2.71 10.28 -9.64
CA THR A 160 -1.79 10.92 -10.61
C THR A 160 -0.98 12.07 -10.04
N GLY A 161 -1.18 12.43 -8.78
CA GLY A 161 -0.47 13.51 -8.10
C GLY A 161 0.52 12.98 -7.08
N ASP A 162 0.97 13.85 -6.19
CA ASP A 162 1.82 13.49 -5.05
C ASP A 162 1.04 12.64 -4.04
N PHE A 163 1.71 11.69 -3.42
CA PHE A 163 1.12 10.74 -2.48
C PHE A 163 1.91 10.63 -1.18
N ALA A 164 1.22 10.67 -0.05
CA ALA A 164 1.76 10.30 1.26
C ALA A 164 1.21 8.94 1.70
N GLY A 165 1.99 7.88 1.50
CA GLY A 165 1.64 6.51 1.83
C GLY A 165 2.35 6.00 3.08
N SER A 166 1.64 5.33 3.98
CA SER A 166 2.28 4.62 5.10
C SER A 166 1.84 3.17 5.23
N GLY A 167 2.78 2.32 5.63
CA GLY A 167 2.55 0.95 6.07
C GLY A 167 2.00 0.91 7.50
N ASN A 168 2.30 -0.18 8.19
CA ASN A 168 1.96 -0.47 9.59
C ASN A 168 3.14 -1.19 10.26
N GLY A 169 2.91 -2.03 11.28
CA GLY A 169 3.97 -2.78 11.97
C GLY A 169 4.32 -4.14 11.35
N LEU A 170 3.78 -4.46 10.17
CA LEU A 170 3.97 -5.71 9.44
C LEU A 170 4.93 -5.53 8.28
N ASN A 171 5.29 -6.61 7.59
CA ASN A 171 6.05 -6.49 6.35
C ASN A 171 5.11 -5.97 5.23
N ASN A 172 5.26 -4.71 4.85
CA ASN A 172 4.44 -4.09 3.85
C ASN A 172 5.10 -4.01 2.47
N THR A 173 4.27 -3.88 1.43
CA THR A 173 4.71 -3.45 0.10
C THR A 173 3.97 -2.18 -0.28
N LEU A 174 4.71 -1.09 -0.45
CA LEU A 174 4.20 0.24 -0.76
C LEU A 174 4.68 0.62 -2.16
N THR A 175 3.75 1.04 -3.01
CA THR A 175 4.03 1.48 -4.38
C THR A 175 3.44 2.87 -4.58
N GLY A 176 4.30 3.85 -4.86
CA GLY A 176 3.91 5.19 -5.29
C GLY A 176 3.46 5.21 -6.75
N GLY A 177 3.37 6.41 -7.31
CA GLY A 177 2.86 6.69 -8.64
C GLY A 177 3.84 7.47 -9.50
N ALA A 178 3.39 8.59 -10.04
CA ALA A 178 4.17 9.44 -10.93
C ALA A 178 4.43 10.86 -10.38
N GLY A 179 3.91 11.13 -9.17
CA GLY A 179 4.08 12.40 -8.46
C GLY A 179 5.31 12.37 -7.55
N GLU A 180 5.49 13.42 -6.75
CA GLU A 180 6.55 13.41 -5.71
C GLU A 180 6.01 12.74 -4.45
N ASP A 181 6.32 11.47 -4.26
CA ASP A 181 5.68 10.65 -3.24
C ASP A 181 6.52 10.55 -1.97
N THR A 182 5.86 10.45 -0.82
CA THR A 182 6.48 10.11 0.47
C THR A 182 5.93 8.78 0.93
N LEU A 183 6.79 7.76 1.01
CA LEU A 183 6.43 6.42 1.45
C LEU A 183 7.15 6.09 2.76
N THR A 184 6.38 5.70 3.78
CA THR A 184 6.89 5.33 5.11
C THR A 184 6.48 3.90 5.46
N GLY A 185 7.44 2.97 5.56
CA GLY A 185 7.19 1.57 5.92
C GLY A 185 6.74 1.39 7.37
N LEU A 186 7.35 2.15 8.28
CA LEU A 186 7.18 2.13 9.75
C LEU A 186 7.92 0.98 10.42
N GLY A 187 7.32 -0.19 10.57
CA GLY A 187 7.97 -1.32 11.22
C GLY A 187 7.71 -2.60 10.46
N GLY A 188 8.69 -3.50 10.38
CA GLY A 188 8.59 -4.68 9.54
C GLY A 188 9.68 -4.68 8.48
N ASN A 189 9.76 -5.72 7.65
CA ASN A 189 10.70 -5.77 6.54
C ASN A 189 9.97 -5.37 5.27
N ASP A 190 10.06 -4.08 4.93
CA ASP A 190 9.21 -3.46 3.94
C ASP A 190 9.83 -3.45 2.53
N ARG A 191 8.96 -3.30 1.54
CA ARG A 191 9.34 -3.03 0.14
C ARG A 191 8.68 -1.73 -0.29
N LEU A 192 9.48 -0.71 -0.55
CA LEU A 192 9.02 0.59 -1.00
C LEU A 192 9.51 0.83 -2.44
N PHE A 193 8.57 1.17 -3.31
CA PHE A 193 8.79 1.54 -4.71
C PHE A 193 8.27 2.96 -4.92
N GLY A 194 9.18 3.93 -5.15
CA GLY A 194 8.85 5.35 -5.34
C GLY A 194 7.99 5.56 -6.59
N GLY A 195 8.52 5.16 -7.74
CA GLY A 195 7.84 5.26 -9.01
C GLY A 195 8.52 6.28 -9.92
N ASN A 196 7.75 7.08 -10.65
CA ASN A 196 8.36 8.27 -11.25
C ASN A 196 8.16 9.43 -10.28
N GLY A 197 9.10 10.35 -10.22
CA GLY A 197 8.98 11.50 -9.33
C GLY A 197 10.26 11.72 -8.55
N ASN A 198 10.27 12.72 -7.68
CA ASN A 198 11.36 12.88 -6.72
C ASN A 198 10.84 12.37 -5.38
N ASP A 199 11.04 11.09 -5.10
CA ASP A 199 10.34 10.43 -4.02
C ASP A 199 11.14 10.48 -2.71
N VAL A 200 10.45 10.34 -1.58
CA VAL A 200 11.04 10.19 -0.24
C VAL A 200 10.65 8.83 0.30
N LEU A 201 11.63 7.93 0.43
CA LEU A 201 11.44 6.59 0.95
C LEU A 201 12.04 6.48 2.36
N ILE A 202 11.18 6.14 3.32
CA ILE A 202 11.52 5.92 4.73
C ILE A 202 11.14 4.47 5.06
N GLY A 203 12.14 3.60 5.21
CA GLY A 203 11.89 2.20 5.60
C GLY A 203 11.32 2.11 7.02
N GLY A 204 12.07 2.65 7.98
CA GLY A 204 11.73 2.63 9.39
C GLY A 204 12.49 1.52 10.11
N ALA A 205 11.81 0.78 10.97
CA ALA A 205 12.41 -0.32 11.73
C ALA A 205 12.27 -1.65 10.99
N GLY A 206 13.38 -2.34 10.76
CA GLY A 206 13.40 -3.65 10.12
C GLY A 206 14.47 -3.74 9.04
N SER A 207 14.30 -4.65 8.08
CA SER A 207 15.25 -4.82 6.97
C SER A 207 14.57 -4.52 5.64
N ASP A 208 14.68 -3.26 5.24
CA ASP A 208 13.84 -2.72 4.18
C ASP A 208 14.49 -2.78 2.81
N HIS A 209 13.65 -2.79 1.78
CA HIS A 209 14.03 -2.74 0.39
C HIS A 209 13.47 -1.48 -0.22
N LEU A 210 14.35 -0.51 -0.50
CA LEU A 210 13.98 0.80 -1.00
C LEU A 210 14.42 0.90 -2.47
N THR A 211 13.47 1.21 -3.36
CA THR A 211 13.71 1.39 -4.80
C THR A 211 13.09 2.71 -5.19
N GLY A 212 13.90 3.70 -5.55
CA GLY A 212 13.41 5.04 -5.93
C GLY A 212 12.74 5.03 -7.30
N GLU A 213 13.27 4.22 -8.21
CA GLU A 213 12.94 4.14 -9.63
C GLU A 213 13.39 5.37 -10.43
N ALA A 214 12.50 6.21 -10.92
CA ALA A 214 12.83 7.26 -11.87
C ALA A 214 12.67 8.66 -11.27
N GLY A 215 13.80 9.33 -11.01
CA GLY A 215 13.85 10.75 -10.70
C GLY A 215 14.99 11.03 -9.74
N ARG A 216 14.81 11.99 -8.83
CA ARG A 216 15.83 12.33 -7.82
C ARG A 216 15.30 11.97 -6.45
N ASP A 217 15.61 10.74 -6.05
CA ASP A 217 14.96 10.15 -4.90
C ASP A 217 15.76 10.40 -3.63
N THR A 218 15.05 10.42 -2.51
CA THR A 218 15.59 10.61 -1.17
C THR A 218 15.35 9.36 -0.34
N PHE A 219 16.42 8.69 0.04
CA PHE A 219 16.39 7.57 0.97
C PHE A 219 16.69 8.11 2.37
N ARG A 220 15.66 8.19 3.21
CA ARG A 220 15.77 8.77 4.56
C ARG A 220 15.87 7.66 5.61
N PHE A 221 16.90 7.75 6.43
CA PHE A 221 17.13 6.88 7.57
C PHE A 221 16.87 7.67 8.85
N ASP A 222 15.72 7.40 9.47
CA ASP A 222 15.27 7.98 10.75
C ASP A 222 15.30 6.97 11.91
N HIS A 223 15.69 5.74 11.63
CA HIS A 223 15.88 4.67 12.60
C HIS A 223 17.33 4.20 12.60
N LEU A 224 17.92 4.09 13.79
CA LEU A 224 19.21 3.45 13.96
C LEU A 224 18.98 1.98 14.30
N GLY A 225 19.07 1.13 13.27
CA GLY A 225 18.75 -0.28 13.42
C GLY A 225 19.65 -1.07 14.38
N VAL A 226 19.18 -2.24 14.78
CA VAL A 226 19.97 -3.22 15.54
C VAL A 226 20.85 -4.06 14.59
N SER A 227 21.80 -4.83 15.12
CA SER A 227 22.76 -5.58 14.29
C SER A 227 22.16 -6.61 13.31
N SER A 228 20.88 -6.98 13.48
CA SER A 228 20.15 -7.88 12.58
C SER A 228 19.41 -7.17 11.46
N GLU A 229 19.21 -5.86 11.57
CA GLU A 229 18.49 -5.04 10.60
C GLU A 229 19.41 -4.59 9.48
N ARG A 230 18.94 -4.74 8.24
CA ARG A 230 19.77 -4.67 7.03
C ARG A 230 18.98 -4.06 5.89
N ASP A 231 18.84 -2.74 5.91
CA ASP A 231 18.23 -2.04 4.80
C ASP A 231 19.05 -2.17 3.53
N SER A 232 18.35 -2.03 2.42
CA SER A 232 18.94 -2.12 1.10
C SER A 232 18.30 -1.12 0.14
N VAL A 233 19.14 -0.29 -0.45
CA VAL A 233 18.77 0.61 -1.53
C VAL A 233 19.12 -0.06 -2.86
N ARG A 234 18.14 -0.17 -3.76
CA ARG A 234 18.24 -1.06 -4.93
C ARG A 234 18.82 -0.39 -6.17
N ASP A 235 18.66 0.91 -6.33
CA ASP A 235 18.90 1.61 -7.60
C ASP A 235 19.59 2.98 -7.48
N PHE A 236 20.08 3.34 -6.29
CA PHE A 236 20.72 4.64 -6.01
C PHE A 236 21.63 5.20 -7.12
N ALA A 237 21.26 6.34 -7.70
CA ALA A 237 22.03 7.08 -8.69
C ALA A 237 22.82 8.23 -8.04
N ALA A 238 24.12 8.00 -7.79
CA ALA A 238 25.00 9.02 -7.19
C ALA A 238 25.03 10.33 -7.99
N GLY A 239 24.90 11.46 -7.31
CA GLY A 239 24.78 12.80 -7.91
C GLY A 239 23.38 13.18 -8.41
N GLU A 240 22.42 12.25 -8.40
CA GLU A 240 21.00 12.51 -8.67
C GLU A 240 20.18 12.29 -7.39
N ASP A 241 20.32 11.12 -6.79
CA ASP A 241 19.66 10.72 -5.54
C ASP A 241 20.36 11.26 -4.30
N ARG A 242 19.64 11.20 -3.19
CA ARG A 242 20.04 11.72 -1.89
C ARG A 242 19.86 10.70 -0.78
N ILE A 243 20.79 10.70 0.16
CA ILE A 243 20.70 9.99 1.43
C ILE A 243 20.44 11.03 2.52
N GLU A 244 19.35 10.87 3.27
CA GLU A 244 19.07 11.68 4.44
C GLU A 244 19.28 10.88 5.73
N ILE A 245 19.99 11.48 6.68
CA ILE A 245 20.27 10.91 8.01
C ILE A 245 19.63 11.81 9.06
N ASP A 246 18.67 11.28 9.81
CA ASP A 246 18.02 12.02 10.89
C ASP A 246 18.95 12.14 12.12
N ARG A 247 19.31 13.36 12.50
CA ARG A 247 20.23 13.61 13.62
C ARG A 247 19.65 13.20 14.97
N SER A 248 18.34 13.02 15.09
CA SER A 248 17.70 12.54 16.32
C SER A 248 17.98 11.04 16.57
N ALA A 249 18.13 10.25 15.51
CA ALA A 249 18.51 8.84 15.59
C ALA A 249 20.04 8.65 15.59
N PHE A 250 20.75 9.42 14.76
CA PHE A 250 22.20 9.33 14.59
C PHE A 250 22.91 10.36 15.47
N THR A 251 22.87 10.11 16.79
CA THR A 251 23.21 11.08 17.84
C THR A 251 24.63 11.68 17.82
N ALA A 252 25.60 11.10 17.11
CA ALA A 252 26.90 11.73 16.90
C ALA A 252 26.77 13.06 16.14
N PHE A 253 25.73 13.20 15.32
CA PHE A 253 25.43 14.42 14.56
C PHE A 253 24.45 15.36 15.27
N ALA A 254 24.04 15.09 16.51
CA ALA A 254 23.00 15.87 17.21
C ALA A 254 23.35 17.37 17.37
N ALA A 255 24.64 17.70 17.42
CA ALA A 255 25.14 19.08 17.50
C ALA A 255 25.41 19.73 16.13
N ASP A 256 25.41 18.94 15.06
CA ASP A 256 25.72 19.41 13.71
C ASP A 256 24.52 20.15 13.12
N ALA A 257 24.80 21.09 12.22
CA ALA A 257 23.77 21.78 11.46
C ALA A 257 23.17 20.84 10.41
N ALA A 258 21.87 20.97 10.15
CA ALA A 258 21.24 20.33 9.01
C ALA A 258 21.86 20.82 7.69
N GLY A 259 21.96 19.93 6.71
CA GLY A 259 22.58 20.19 5.42
C GLY A 259 23.53 19.08 4.97
N MET A 260 24.31 19.35 3.93
CA MET A 260 25.26 18.38 3.37
C MET A 260 26.28 17.94 4.42
N LEU A 261 26.58 16.64 4.47
CA LEU A 261 27.54 16.06 5.38
C LEU A 261 28.93 16.69 5.17
N ALA A 262 29.62 16.99 6.27
CA ALA A 262 30.98 17.49 6.20
C ALA A 262 31.91 16.44 5.59
N VAL A 263 32.85 16.87 4.73
CA VAL A 263 33.74 15.95 4.01
C VAL A 263 34.62 15.12 4.96
N ASP A 264 35.03 15.68 6.10
CA ASP A 264 35.83 14.98 7.11
C ASP A 264 35.00 14.02 7.98
N ALA A 265 33.66 14.08 7.90
CA ALA A 265 32.77 13.14 8.56
C ALA A 265 32.49 11.87 7.74
N PHE A 266 32.90 11.85 6.47
CA PHE A 266 32.75 10.72 5.56
C PHE A 266 34.08 10.00 5.31
N LEU A 267 34.04 8.68 5.24
CA LEU A 267 35.17 7.85 4.86
C LEU A 267 34.76 6.82 3.80
N LEU A 268 35.48 6.78 2.68
CA LEU A 268 35.49 5.63 1.78
C LEU A 268 36.50 4.59 2.30
N GLY A 269 36.02 3.50 2.90
CA GLY A 269 36.88 2.50 3.54
C GLY A 269 36.12 1.47 4.36
N THR A 270 36.80 0.83 5.30
CA THR A 270 36.22 -0.25 6.12
C THR A 270 36.03 0.13 7.59
N LYS A 271 36.66 1.22 8.04
CA LYS A 271 36.67 1.63 9.45
C LYS A 271 37.17 3.05 9.63
N ALA A 272 36.53 3.80 10.53
CA ALA A 272 36.92 5.16 10.88
C ALA A 272 38.38 5.24 11.36
N GLN A 273 39.04 6.34 11.01
CA GLN A 273 40.46 6.61 11.26
C GLN A 273 40.68 7.88 12.10
N THR A 274 39.67 8.75 12.17
CA THR A 274 39.72 10.04 12.87
C THR A 274 38.40 10.30 13.55
N ALA A 275 38.39 10.85 14.77
CA ALA A 275 37.21 11.01 15.61
C ALA A 275 35.95 11.66 14.98
N ASN A 276 36.06 12.31 13.82
CA ASN A 276 34.93 12.91 13.11
C ASN A 276 34.27 11.95 12.08
N GLN A 277 34.91 10.83 11.72
CA GLN A 277 34.46 9.94 10.65
C GLN A 277 33.34 9.02 11.13
N HIS A 278 32.13 9.55 11.14
CA HIS A 278 30.94 8.86 11.61
C HIS A 278 30.18 8.12 10.50
N ILE A 279 30.37 8.49 9.22
CA ILE A 279 29.83 7.75 8.08
C ILE A 279 30.96 7.05 7.32
N ILE A 280 30.84 5.74 7.13
CA ILE A 280 31.83 4.92 6.43
C ILE A 280 31.14 4.15 5.31
N TYR A 281 31.62 4.32 4.08
CA TYR A 281 31.16 3.54 2.93
C TYR A 281 32.23 2.55 2.48
N ASN A 282 31.89 1.27 2.44
CA ASN A 282 32.75 0.22 1.91
C ASN A 282 32.33 -0.15 0.48
N ALA A 283 32.96 0.48 -0.51
CA ALA A 283 32.65 0.22 -1.93
C ALA A 283 32.90 -1.23 -2.38
N THR A 284 33.64 -2.04 -1.62
CA THR A 284 33.86 -3.46 -1.96
C THR A 284 32.60 -4.29 -1.72
N ASN A 285 31.86 -4.00 -0.65
CA ASN A 285 30.64 -4.73 -0.31
C ASN A 285 29.35 -3.88 -0.49
N GLY A 286 29.49 -2.62 -0.89
CA GLY A 286 28.39 -1.69 -1.14
C GLY A 286 27.69 -1.20 0.12
N VAL A 287 28.27 -1.34 1.32
CA VAL A 287 27.56 -1.05 2.58
C VAL A 287 27.98 0.31 3.17
N LEU A 288 26.98 1.09 3.58
CA LEU A 288 27.10 2.31 4.36
C LEU A 288 26.93 1.99 5.84
N TYR A 289 27.87 2.49 6.64
CA TYR A 289 27.94 2.26 8.07
C TYR A 289 27.94 3.58 8.84
N TYR A 290 27.41 3.51 10.05
CA TYR A 290 27.52 4.52 11.08
C TYR A 290 28.50 4.06 12.16
N ASP A 291 29.45 4.92 12.51
CA ASP A 291 30.37 4.73 13.64
C ASP A 291 30.12 5.82 14.69
N ALA A 292 29.47 5.45 15.79
CA ALA A 292 29.06 6.41 16.82
C ALA A 292 30.22 7.11 17.53
N ASP A 293 31.40 6.48 17.63
CA ASP A 293 32.56 7.10 18.29
C ASP A 293 33.50 7.82 17.31
N GLY A 294 33.32 7.58 16.01
CA GLY A 294 34.14 8.13 14.92
C GLY A 294 35.61 7.73 14.95
N ALA A 295 36.09 6.97 15.94
CA ALA A 295 37.50 6.61 16.08
C ALA A 295 37.76 5.12 15.77
N GLY A 296 36.71 4.38 15.41
CA GLY A 296 36.78 2.95 15.19
C GLY A 296 37.02 2.16 16.48
N GLY A 297 36.78 2.75 17.65
CA GLY A 297 36.87 2.03 18.92
C GLY A 297 35.68 1.08 19.09
N LEU A 298 34.51 1.47 18.58
CA LEU A 298 33.26 0.73 18.62
C LEU A 298 32.98 -0.07 17.35
N ALA A 299 32.00 -0.96 17.46
CA ALA A 299 31.46 -1.66 16.30
C ALA A 299 30.58 -0.70 15.50
N GLN A 300 30.81 -0.68 14.19
CA GLN A 300 29.97 0.03 13.23
C GLN A 300 28.59 -0.62 13.13
N ILE A 301 27.56 0.21 12.96
CA ILE A 301 26.19 -0.20 12.68
C ILE A 301 25.95 -0.02 11.19
N GLN A 302 25.38 -1.03 10.52
CA GLN A 302 25.01 -0.88 9.11
C GLN A 302 23.79 0.05 9.02
N ILE A 303 23.86 1.05 8.14
CA ILE A 303 22.70 1.84 7.72
C ILE A 303 22.00 1.09 6.60
N ALA A 304 22.64 0.98 5.43
CA ALA A 304 22.07 0.30 4.27
C ALA A 304 23.13 -0.29 3.35
N ALA A 305 22.73 -1.32 2.60
CA ALA A 305 23.50 -1.87 1.48
C ALA A 305 22.97 -1.33 0.15
N TYR A 306 23.88 -0.85 -0.71
CA TYR A 306 23.56 -0.29 -2.02
C TYR A 306 23.83 -1.35 -3.08
N ALA A 307 22.78 -1.88 -3.69
CA ALA A 307 22.84 -3.07 -4.55
C ALA A 307 23.74 -2.88 -5.80
N ASN A 308 23.83 -1.65 -6.29
CA ASN A 308 24.67 -1.28 -7.44
C ASN A 308 26.09 -0.87 -7.07
N HIS A 309 26.46 -0.88 -5.78
CA HIS A 309 27.75 -0.41 -5.26
C HIS A 309 28.10 1.01 -5.76
N ALA A 310 27.11 1.92 -5.72
CA ALA A 310 27.26 3.30 -6.16
C ALA A 310 28.51 4.00 -5.54
N ASN A 311 29.13 4.90 -6.30
CA ASN A 311 30.28 5.66 -5.83
C ASN A 311 29.85 6.82 -4.91
N LEU A 312 29.51 6.49 -3.66
CA LEU A 312 29.04 7.48 -2.69
C LEU A 312 30.14 8.45 -2.26
N THR A 313 29.73 9.70 -2.05
CA THR A 313 30.54 10.79 -1.50
C THR A 313 29.78 11.49 -0.38
N ALA A 314 30.47 12.35 0.38
CA ALA A 314 29.80 13.22 1.36
C ALA A 314 28.74 14.13 0.72
N GLY A 315 28.84 14.42 -0.59
CA GLY A 315 27.88 15.26 -1.31
C GLY A 315 26.51 14.59 -1.55
N ASP A 316 26.44 13.27 -1.44
CA ASP A 316 25.20 12.51 -1.59
C ASP A 316 24.43 12.41 -0.26
N ILE A 317 25.05 12.79 0.86
CA ILE A 317 24.53 12.56 2.22
C ILE A 317 24.22 13.88 2.89
N PHE A 318 23.05 13.96 3.51
CA PHE A 318 22.57 15.15 4.20
C PHE A 318 22.03 14.82 5.57
N LEU A 319 22.35 15.67 6.53
CA LEU A 319 21.80 15.64 7.88
C LEU A 319 20.51 16.46 7.91
N ILE A 320 19.47 15.94 8.55
CA ILE A 320 18.19 16.63 8.79
C ILE A 320 17.94 16.81 10.29
#